data_AF-X1E8R1-F1
#
_entry.id   AF-X1E8R1-F1
#
_cell.length_a   1.000
_cell.length_b   1.000
_cell.length_c   1.000
_cell.angle_alpha   90.00
_cell.angle_beta   90.00
_cell.angle_gamma   90.00
#
_symmetry.space_group_name_H-M   'P 1'
#
loop_
_entity.id
_entity.type
_entity.pdbx_description
1 polymer ?
#
loop_
_entity_poly.entity_id
_entity_poly.type
_entity_poly.pdbx_seq_one_letter_code
_entity_poly.pdbx_strand_id
1 'polypeptide(L)'
;IGHDLKTTVHQLKMLKMDLTGLGFDTELAAYLLNPLASHYPLEDLALHYLGTDLDKEAHPAKRAKIISQLSELLEERLKKENLWELFLKTEMPLIEILAKMEGRGIKVDKAALEDFLKDIKKKRKEIQEEIYQEVGERFNMNSSQQLSQILFEKMNLPPLKRTKTGYSTNEEVLQTLSLLYPFVTKILEYRRLFKLESTYIRPFPELINPATGRIHTSF
;
A
#
# COMPACT_ATOMS: atom_id res chain seq x y z
N ILE A 1 23.98 -1.10 -14.87
CA ILE A 1 22.73 -1.36 -15.60
C ILE A 1 22.12 -2.60 -14.98
N GLY A 2 20.80 -2.62 -14.75
CA GLY A 2 20.10 -3.74 -14.14
C GLY A 2 18.60 -3.67 -14.35
N HIS A 3 17.89 -4.57 -13.69
CA HIS A 3 16.44 -4.64 -13.60
C HIS A 3 16.09 -4.78 -12.11
N ASP A 4 15.25 -3.91 -11.57
CA ASP A 4 15.02 -3.79 -10.12
C ASP A 4 16.33 -3.62 -9.33
N LEU A 5 17.05 -2.54 -9.62
CA LEU A 5 18.30 -2.21 -8.95
C LEU A 5 18.09 -1.88 -7.48
N LYS A 6 16.89 -1.43 -7.07
CA LYS A 6 16.60 -1.18 -5.65
C LYS A 6 16.70 -2.48 -4.84
N THR A 7 16.05 -3.55 -5.28
CA THR A 7 16.16 -4.86 -4.64
C THR A 7 17.59 -5.38 -4.66
N THR A 8 18.33 -5.17 -5.76
CA THR A 8 19.75 -5.55 -5.84
C THR A 8 20.60 -4.80 -4.80
N VAL A 9 20.40 -3.48 -4.65
CA VAL A 9 21.08 -2.67 -3.62
C VAL A 9 20.75 -3.19 -2.22
N HIS A 10 19.50 -3.58 -1.96
CA HIS A 10 19.11 -4.16 -0.67
C HIS A 10 19.83 -5.48 -0.37
N GLN A 11 19.82 -6.41 -1.32
CA GLN A 11 20.44 -7.72 -1.15
C GLN A 11 21.95 -7.60 -0.91
N LEU A 12 22.63 -6.73 -1.66
CA LEU A 12 24.07 -6.51 -1.49
C LEU A 12 24.40 -5.85 -0.14
N LYS A 13 23.59 -4.90 0.32
CA LYS A 13 23.77 -4.29 1.66
C LYS A 13 23.64 -5.31 2.78
N MET A 14 22.72 -6.28 2.67
CA MET A 14 22.63 -7.38 3.64
C MET A 14 23.91 -8.22 3.71
N LEU A 15 24.63 -8.32 2.59
CA LEU A 15 25.94 -8.97 2.50
C LEU A 15 27.11 -8.04 2.86
N LYS A 16 26.84 -6.83 3.37
CA LYS A 16 27.83 -5.78 3.68
C LYS A 16 28.64 -5.34 2.44
N MET A 17 28.00 -5.37 1.28
CA MET A 17 28.56 -4.87 0.02
C MET A 17 27.79 -3.63 -0.42
N ASP A 18 28.52 -2.58 -0.76
CA ASP A 18 27.92 -1.35 -1.32
C ASP A 18 27.96 -1.41 -2.85
N LEU A 19 26.79 -1.25 -3.46
CA LEU A 19 26.66 -1.06 -4.90
C LEU A 19 26.57 0.44 -5.19
N THR A 20 27.55 0.95 -5.94
CA THR A 20 27.63 2.36 -6.36
C THR A 20 27.62 2.46 -7.88
N GLY A 21 27.25 3.62 -8.41
CA GLY A 21 27.31 3.87 -9.86
C GLY A 21 26.19 3.15 -10.62
N LEU A 22 24.96 3.22 -10.10
CA LEU A 22 23.78 2.68 -10.77
C LEU A 22 23.57 3.40 -12.12
N GLY A 23 23.85 2.69 -13.21
CA GLY A 23 23.81 3.30 -14.55
C GLY A 23 22.42 3.42 -15.18
N PHE A 24 21.59 2.38 -15.07
CA PHE A 24 20.27 2.33 -15.72
C PHE A 24 19.44 1.18 -15.13
N ASP A 25 18.18 1.44 -14.82
CA ASP A 25 17.19 0.46 -14.36
C ASP A 25 16.09 0.26 -15.43
N THR A 26 15.97 -0.97 -15.95
CA THR A 26 14.99 -1.27 -17.01
C THR A 26 13.57 -1.37 -16.50
N GLU A 27 13.33 -1.70 -15.24
CA GLU A 27 12.00 -1.72 -14.64
C GLU A 27 11.48 -0.29 -14.51
N LEU A 28 12.31 0.60 -13.96
CA LEU A 28 11.97 2.00 -13.76
C LEU A 28 11.79 2.75 -15.09
N ALA A 29 12.62 2.45 -16.08
CA ALA A 29 12.47 2.98 -17.43
C ALA A 29 11.15 2.54 -18.07
N ALA A 30 10.77 1.27 -17.91
CA ALA A 30 9.50 0.76 -18.41
C ALA A 30 8.29 1.38 -17.68
N TYR A 31 8.39 1.59 -16.36
CA TYR A 31 7.39 2.30 -15.57
C TYR A 31 7.13 3.72 -16.10
N LEU A 32 8.19 4.50 -16.34
CA LEU A 32 8.03 5.87 -16.87
C LEU A 32 7.35 5.89 -18.24
N LEU A 33 7.65 4.91 -19.10
CA LEU A 33 7.07 4.82 -20.44
C LEU A 33 5.62 4.36 -20.44
N ASN A 34 5.19 3.57 -19.46
CA ASN A 34 3.81 3.10 -19.35
C ASN A 34 3.39 2.88 -17.90
N PRO A 35 3.08 3.94 -17.14
CA PRO A 35 2.78 3.84 -15.70
C PRO A 35 1.44 3.16 -15.40
N LEU A 36 0.63 2.84 -16.42
CA LEU A 36 -0.67 2.18 -16.27
C LEU A 36 -0.54 0.67 -16.09
N ALA A 37 0.62 0.08 -16.41
CA ALA A 37 0.87 -1.34 -16.16
C ALA A 37 1.07 -1.59 -14.66
N SER A 38 0.54 -2.72 -14.18
CA SER A 38 0.60 -3.06 -12.75
C SER A 38 1.99 -3.55 -12.30
N HIS A 39 2.77 -4.16 -13.21
CA HIS A 39 4.10 -4.72 -12.93
C HIS A 39 4.93 -4.71 -14.22
N TYR A 40 6.26 -4.83 -14.09
CA TYR A 40 7.19 -4.81 -15.23
C TYR A 40 8.23 -5.94 -15.16
N PRO A 41 7.84 -7.22 -15.11
CA PRO A 41 8.82 -8.30 -15.00
C PRO A 41 9.71 -8.36 -16.25
N LEU A 42 10.98 -8.71 -16.06
CA LEU A 42 11.98 -8.75 -17.12
C LEU A 42 11.54 -9.61 -18.31
N GLU A 43 10.85 -10.71 -18.06
CA GLU A 43 10.38 -11.65 -19.09
C GLU A 43 9.35 -11.00 -20.00
N ASP A 44 8.39 -10.26 -19.44
CA ASP A 44 7.36 -9.54 -20.22
C ASP A 44 8.00 -8.40 -21.02
N LEU A 45 8.97 -7.68 -20.44
CA LEU A 45 9.72 -6.65 -21.15
C LEU A 45 10.53 -7.24 -22.31
N ALA A 46 11.20 -8.38 -22.09
CA ALA A 46 11.97 -9.07 -23.12
C ALA A 46 11.08 -9.52 -24.29
N LEU A 47 9.91 -10.09 -23.99
CA LEU A 47 8.96 -10.50 -25.01
C LEU A 47 8.39 -9.30 -25.76
N HIS A 48 7.96 -8.26 -25.03
CA HIS A 48 7.32 -7.08 -25.62
C HIS A 48 8.27 -6.25 -26.49
N TYR A 49 9.47 -5.95 -25.99
CA TYR A 49 10.39 -5.04 -26.67
C TYR A 49 11.38 -5.74 -27.62
N LEU A 50 11.75 -6.99 -27.33
CA LEU A 50 12.76 -7.73 -28.10
C LEU A 50 12.20 -8.97 -28.81
N GLY A 51 10.92 -9.29 -28.64
CA GLY A 51 10.32 -10.51 -29.19
C GLY A 51 10.98 -11.80 -28.67
N THR A 52 11.66 -11.72 -27.53
CA THR A 52 12.45 -12.83 -26.99
C THR A 52 11.73 -13.47 -25.82
N ASP A 53 11.44 -14.76 -25.96
CA ASP A 53 10.95 -15.57 -24.85
C ASP A 53 12.09 -15.86 -23.86
N LEU A 54 11.92 -15.37 -22.62
CA LEU A 54 12.89 -15.49 -21.55
C LEU A 54 12.28 -16.31 -20.42
N ASP A 55 12.84 -17.50 -20.20
CA ASP A 55 12.51 -18.30 -19.04
C ASP A 55 12.92 -17.58 -17.74
N LYS A 56 12.10 -17.69 -16.69
CA LYS A 56 12.40 -17.15 -15.36
C LYS A 56 13.69 -17.73 -14.78
N GLU A 57 13.96 -19.01 -15.05
CA GLU A 57 15.16 -19.73 -14.63
C GLU A 57 16.32 -19.58 -15.62
N ALA A 58 16.21 -18.68 -16.60
CA ALA A 58 17.28 -18.42 -17.55
C ALA A 58 18.59 -18.08 -16.84
N HIS A 59 19.67 -18.64 -17.35
CA HIS A 59 21.02 -18.42 -16.83
C HIS A 59 21.32 -16.91 -16.66
N PRO A 60 21.97 -16.46 -15.58
CA PRO A 60 22.22 -15.05 -15.30
C PRO A 60 22.89 -14.28 -16.45
N ALA A 61 23.80 -14.92 -17.19
CA ALA A 61 24.42 -14.32 -18.38
C ALA A 61 23.40 -14.00 -19.49
N LYS A 62 22.39 -14.84 -19.70
CA LYS A 62 21.30 -14.58 -20.66
C LYS A 62 20.44 -13.41 -20.17
N ARG A 63 20.09 -13.37 -18.89
CA ARG A 63 19.34 -12.26 -18.28
C ARG A 63 20.10 -10.93 -18.41
N ALA A 64 21.40 -10.92 -18.11
CA ALA A 64 22.25 -9.74 -18.23
C ALA A 64 22.34 -9.22 -19.69
N LYS A 65 22.44 -10.12 -20.67
CA LYS A 65 22.40 -9.75 -22.09
C LYS A 65 21.08 -9.07 -22.46
N ILE A 66 19.95 -9.64 -22.04
CA ILE A 66 18.63 -9.07 -22.29
C ILE A 66 18.48 -7.70 -21.64
N ILE A 67 18.93 -7.53 -20.39
CA ILE A 67 18.92 -6.25 -19.68
C ILE A 67 19.72 -5.19 -20.46
N SER A 68 20.90 -5.54 -20.98
CA SER A 68 21.71 -4.61 -21.79
C SER A 68 20.98 -4.16 -23.06
N GLN A 69 20.38 -5.11 -23.80
CA GLN A 69 19.62 -4.80 -25.01
C GLN A 69 18.37 -3.96 -24.71
N LEU A 70 17.68 -4.26 -23.61
CA LEU A 70 16.54 -3.45 -23.15
C LEU A 70 16.99 -2.05 -22.76
N SER A 71 18.11 -1.88 -22.06
CA SER A 71 18.56 -0.55 -21.62
C SER A 71 18.80 0.41 -22.79
N GLU A 72 19.43 -0.06 -23.86
CA GLU A 72 19.67 0.76 -25.06
C GLU A 72 18.34 1.18 -25.70
N LEU A 73 17.42 0.22 -25.89
CA LEU A 73 16.14 0.47 -26.53
C LEU A 73 15.21 1.36 -25.69
N LEU A 74 15.17 1.15 -24.38
CA LEU A 74 14.35 1.94 -23.45
C LEU A 74 14.92 3.36 -23.30
N GLU A 75 16.25 3.53 -23.29
CA GLU A 75 16.87 4.85 -23.29
C GLU A 75 16.46 5.68 -24.52
N GLU A 76 16.50 5.09 -25.72
CA GLU A 76 16.05 5.78 -26.92
C GLU A 76 14.58 6.20 -26.83
N ARG A 77 13.71 5.33 -26.30
CA ARG A 77 12.29 5.64 -26.11
C ARG A 77 12.09 6.75 -25.08
N LEU A 78 12.78 6.70 -23.95
CA LEU A 78 12.73 7.76 -22.93
C LEU A 78 13.16 9.11 -23.51
N LYS A 79 14.18 9.15 -24.37
CA LYS A 79 14.60 10.37 -25.06
C LYS A 79 13.54 10.87 -26.05
N LYS A 80 12.93 9.97 -26.84
CA LYS A 80 11.85 10.30 -27.79
C LYS A 80 10.61 10.88 -27.09
N GLU A 81 10.28 10.37 -25.91
CA GLU A 81 9.14 10.83 -25.09
C GLU A 81 9.50 12.01 -24.15
N ASN A 82 10.72 12.57 -24.24
CA ASN A 82 11.22 13.63 -23.34
C ASN A 82 11.24 13.28 -21.84
N LEU A 83 11.33 11.99 -21.50
CA LEU A 83 11.39 11.48 -20.13
C LEU A 83 12.82 11.21 -19.63
N TRP A 84 13.82 11.33 -20.50
CA TRP A 84 15.21 11.01 -20.17
C TRP A 84 15.77 11.82 -18.99
N GLU A 85 15.47 13.11 -18.93
CA GLU A 85 15.96 13.96 -17.84
C GLU A 85 15.32 13.59 -16.49
N LEU A 86 14.01 13.31 -16.48
CA LEU A 86 13.28 12.81 -15.31
C LEU A 86 13.89 11.49 -14.82
N PHE A 87 14.08 10.55 -15.75
CA PHE A 87 14.69 9.26 -15.44
C PHE A 87 16.08 9.41 -14.80
N LEU A 88 16.96 10.19 -15.44
CA LEU A 88 18.37 10.28 -15.03
C LEU A 88 18.59 11.14 -13.79
N LYS A 89 17.88 12.27 -13.66
CA LYS A 89 18.13 13.25 -12.58
C LYS A 89 17.24 13.06 -11.36
N THR A 90 16.11 12.37 -11.51
CA THR A 90 15.14 12.18 -10.41
C THR A 90 15.01 10.72 -10.04
N GLU A 91 14.60 9.87 -10.97
CA GLU A 91 14.20 8.48 -10.66
C GLU A 91 15.41 7.60 -10.32
N MET A 92 16.47 7.64 -11.12
CA MET A 92 17.69 6.84 -10.87
C MET A 92 18.38 7.19 -9.53
N PRO A 93 18.61 8.46 -9.15
CA PRO A 93 19.16 8.80 -7.84
C PRO A 93 18.24 8.42 -6.67
N LEU A 94 16.93 8.40 -6.90
CA LEU A 94 15.95 8.05 -5.87
C LEU A 94 16.08 6.59 -5.42
N ILE A 95 16.53 5.68 -6.28
CA ILE A 95 16.77 4.26 -5.94
C ILE A 95 17.65 4.13 -4.70
N GLU A 96 18.79 4.83 -4.66
CA GLU A 96 19.71 4.73 -3.51
C GLU A 96 19.11 5.35 -2.23
N ILE A 97 18.33 6.42 -2.39
CA ILE A 97 17.67 7.13 -1.27
C ILE A 97 16.61 6.21 -0.67
N LEU A 98 15.72 5.64 -1.48
CA LEU A 98 14.71 4.69 -1.04
C LEU A 98 15.36 3.48 -0.39
N ALA A 99 16.41 2.92 -1.00
CA ALA A 99 17.09 1.78 -0.41
C ALA A 99 17.75 2.10 0.95
N LYS A 100 18.22 3.34 1.15
CA LYS A 100 18.71 3.82 2.46
C LYS A 100 17.55 4.01 3.45
N MET A 101 16.41 4.53 3.01
CA MET A 101 15.21 4.73 3.85
C MET A 101 14.64 3.40 4.33
N GLU A 102 14.42 2.46 3.41
CA GLU A 102 13.93 1.11 3.70
C GLU A 102 14.92 0.36 4.60
N GLY A 103 16.22 0.40 4.29
CA GLY A 103 17.26 -0.24 5.10
C GLY A 103 17.40 0.35 6.51
N ARG A 104 17.17 1.66 6.67
CA ARG A 104 17.15 2.30 8.00
C ARG A 104 15.93 1.86 8.81
N GLY A 105 14.77 1.74 8.19
CA GLY A 105 13.51 1.41 8.86
C GLY A 105 13.06 2.44 9.91
N ILE A 106 11.95 2.14 10.57
CA ILE A 106 11.28 3.03 11.55
C ILE A 106 11.23 2.32 12.90
N LYS A 107 11.72 2.99 13.95
CA LYS A 107 11.64 2.46 15.33
C LYS A 107 10.23 2.68 15.85
N VAL A 108 9.67 1.65 16.48
CA VAL A 108 8.36 1.72 17.12
C VAL A 108 8.52 1.49 18.61
N ASP A 109 7.88 2.33 19.41
CA ASP A 109 7.72 2.09 20.85
C ASP A 109 6.58 1.10 21.05
N LYS A 110 6.94 -0.16 21.33
CA LYS A 110 5.97 -1.24 21.51
C LYS A 110 5.08 -1.02 22.73
N ALA A 111 5.64 -0.49 23.83
CA ALA A 111 4.89 -0.27 25.06
C ALA A 111 3.82 0.82 24.86
N ALA A 112 4.23 1.96 24.28
CA ALA A 112 3.30 3.04 23.96
C ALA A 112 2.18 2.58 23.01
N LEU A 113 2.50 1.71 22.05
CA LEU A 113 1.51 1.17 21.11
C LEU A 113 0.53 0.19 21.77
N GLU A 114 1.01 -0.65 22.69
CA GLU A 114 0.15 -1.55 23.49
C GLU A 114 -0.80 -0.78 24.42
N ASP A 115 -0.31 0.30 25.04
CA ASP A 115 -1.15 1.14 25.90
C ASP A 115 -2.21 1.90 25.07
N PHE A 116 -1.81 2.48 23.94
CA PHE A 116 -2.76 3.11 23.02
C PHE A 116 -3.81 2.14 22.48
N LEU A 117 -3.44 0.87 22.24
CA LEU A 117 -4.38 -0.18 21.85
C LEU A 117 -5.42 -0.47 22.94
N LYS A 118 -5.03 -0.44 24.22
CA LYS A 118 -5.98 -0.61 25.34
C LYS A 118 -6.98 0.54 25.38
N ASP A 119 -6.52 1.77 25.22
CA ASP A 119 -7.37 2.96 25.22
C ASP A 119 -8.39 2.95 24.09
N ILE A 120 -7.96 2.61 22.87
CA ILE A 120 -8.86 2.48 21.71
C ILE A 120 -9.90 1.40 21.95
N LYS A 121 -9.49 0.21 22.44
CA LYS A 121 -10.42 -0.88 22.72
C LYS A 121 -11.47 -0.50 23.75
N LYS A 122 -11.06 0.21 24.80
CA LYS A 122 -11.96 0.72 25.84
C LYS A 122 -12.96 1.70 25.26
N LYS A 123 -12.48 2.77 24.60
CA LYS A 123 -13.34 3.79 24.00
C LYS A 123 -14.29 3.22 22.95
N ARG A 124 -13.80 2.31 22.10
CA ARG A 124 -14.63 1.64 21.10
C ARG A 124 -15.74 0.81 21.73
N LYS A 125 -15.46 0.12 22.84
CA LYS A 125 -16.46 -0.65 23.58
C LYS A 125 -17.52 0.25 24.20
N GLU A 126 -17.14 1.39 24.77
CA GLU A 126 -18.06 2.38 25.34
C GLU A 126 -19.04 2.88 24.26
N ILE A 127 -18.51 3.36 23.13
CA ILE A 127 -19.31 3.82 21.98
C ILE A 127 -20.22 2.70 21.45
N GLN A 128 -19.71 1.48 21.38
CA GLN A 128 -20.46 0.32 20.93
C GLN A 128 -21.70 0.06 21.79
N GLU A 129 -21.56 0.08 23.11
CA GLU A 129 -22.71 -0.14 23.99
C GLU A 129 -23.71 1.02 23.93
N GLU A 130 -23.25 2.26 23.78
CA GLU A 130 -24.14 3.40 23.55
C GLU A 130 -24.96 3.24 22.27
N ILE A 131 -24.35 2.81 21.17
CA ILE A 131 -25.05 2.54 19.90
C ILE A 131 -26.07 1.41 20.08
N TYR A 132 -25.70 0.32 20.77
CA TYR A 132 -26.63 -0.79 21.00
C TYR A 132 -27.81 -0.38 21.88
N GLN A 133 -27.62 0.48 22.87
CA GLN A 133 -28.70 1.02 23.69
C GLN A 133 -29.65 1.88 22.86
N GLU A 134 -29.13 2.72 21.98
CA GLU A 134 -29.93 3.62 21.14
C GLU A 134 -30.70 2.86 20.05
N VAL A 135 -30.10 1.84 19.45
CA VAL A 135 -30.73 0.99 18.42
C VAL A 135 -31.63 -0.10 19.04
N GLY A 136 -31.39 -0.48 20.29
CA GLY A 136 -32.12 -1.53 21.00
C GLY A 136 -31.82 -2.95 20.52
N GLU A 137 -30.75 -3.17 19.75
CA GLU A 137 -30.26 -4.51 19.40
C GLU A 137 -28.76 -4.53 19.15
N ARG A 138 -28.18 -5.74 19.16
CA ARG A 138 -26.77 -5.97 18.86
C ARG A 138 -26.60 -6.39 17.40
N PHE A 139 -25.61 -5.81 16.75
CA PHE A 139 -25.26 -6.12 15.37
C PHE A 139 -23.78 -5.84 15.10
N ASN A 140 -23.24 -6.40 14.03
CA ASN A 140 -21.87 -6.13 13.61
C ASN A 140 -21.79 -4.79 12.86
N MET A 141 -21.38 -3.72 13.56
CA MET A 141 -21.19 -2.38 13.00
C MET A 141 -20.16 -2.31 11.86
N ASN A 142 -19.26 -3.29 11.76
CA ASN A 142 -18.28 -3.38 10.67
C ASN A 142 -18.83 -4.09 9.42
N SER A 143 -19.98 -4.77 9.54
CA SER A 143 -20.68 -5.34 8.39
C SER A 143 -21.54 -4.26 7.73
N SER A 144 -21.17 -3.87 6.51
CA SER A 144 -21.96 -2.90 5.73
C SER A 144 -23.40 -3.35 5.51
N GLN A 145 -23.64 -4.66 5.38
CA GLN A 145 -24.97 -5.23 5.20
C GLN A 145 -25.82 -5.11 6.47
N GLN A 146 -25.28 -5.54 7.63
CA GLN A 146 -26.02 -5.43 8.89
C GLN A 146 -26.25 -3.96 9.27
N LEU A 147 -25.24 -3.11 9.12
CA LEU A 147 -25.43 -1.67 9.38
C LEU A 147 -26.49 -1.06 8.44
N SER A 148 -26.52 -1.46 7.16
CA SER A 148 -27.54 -0.99 6.22
C SER A 148 -28.96 -1.37 6.68
N GLN A 149 -29.16 -2.60 7.15
CA GLN A 149 -30.46 -3.05 7.67
C GLN A 149 -30.88 -2.22 8.91
N ILE A 150 -29.95 -2.01 9.85
CA ILE A 150 -30.21 -1.19 11.02
C ILE A 150 -30.61 0.24 10.64
N LEU A 151 -29.83 0.89 9.78
CA LEU A 151 -30.06 2.29 9.46
C LEU A 151 -31.35 2.49 8.67
N PHE A 152 -31.54 1.74 7.59
CA PHE A 152 -32.56 2.05 6.60
C PHE A 152 -33.85 1.25 6.77
N GLU A 153 -33.80 0.06 7.37
CA GLU A 153 -35.02 -0.76 7.60
C GLU A 153 -35.56 -0.53 9.00
N LYS A 154 -34.72 -0.66 10.04
CA LYS A 154 -35.18 -0.54 11.43
C LYS A 154 -35.33 0.92 11.88
N MET A 155 -34.29 1.72 11.71
CA MET A 155 -34.31 3.14 12.10
C MET A 155 -35.01 4.02 11.06
N ASN A 156 -35.43 3.43 9.92
CA ASN A 156 -36.16 4.08 8.83
C ASN A 156 -35.51 5.40 8.35
N LEU A 157 -34.17 5.42 8.31
CA LEU A 157 -33.41 6.56 7.80
C LEU A 157 -33.56 6.68 6.28
N PRO A 158 -33.49 7.90 5.70
CA PRO A 158 -33.56 8.07 4.27
C PRO A 158 -32.30 7.53 3.56
N PRO A 159 -32.42 6.55 2.65
CA PRO A 159 -31.27 6.05 1.92
C PRO A 159 -30.81 7.05 0.86
N LEU A 160 -29.53 7.43 0.92
CA LEU A 160 -28.96 8.44 0.00
C LEU A 160 -28.34 7.83 -1.27
N LYS A 161 -27.86 6.58 -1.19
CA LYS A 161 -27.13 5.92 -2.28
C LYS A 161 -27.34 4.41 -2.24
N ARG A 162 -27.44 3.79 -3.42
CA ARG A 162 -27.53 2.34 -3.58
C ARG A 162 -26.25 1.75 -4.18
N THR A 163 -25.99 0.50 -3.83
CA THR A 163 -24.92 -0.35 -4.35
C THR A 163 -25.55 -1.63 -4.93
N LYS A 164 -24.76 -2.47 -5.59
CA LYS A 164 -25.22 -3.76 -6.13
C LYS A 164 -25.83 -4.68 -5.07
N THR A 165 -25.40 -4.55 -3.81
CA THR A 165 -25.74 -5.45 -2.70
C THR A 165 -26.71 -4.84 -1.68
N GLY A 166 -27.20 -3.61 -1.89
CA GLY A 166 -28.08 -2.91 -0.95
C GLY A 166 -27.78 -1.41 -0.83
N TYR A 167 -28.25 -0.78 0.24
CA TYR A 167 -27.99 0.64 0.50
C TYR A 167 -26.55 0.87 0.96
N SER A 168 -25.99 2.02 0.57
CA SER A 168 -24.61 2.38 0.91
C SER A 168 -24.50 2.81 2.38
N THR A 169 -23.49 2.29 3.07
CA THR A 169 -23.06 2.77 4.39
C THR A 169 -21.61 3.25 4.36
N ASN A 170 -21.17 3.79 3.21
CA ASN A 170 -19.85 4.39 3.07
C ASN A 170 -19.74 5.68 3.90
N GLU A 171 -18.51 6.15 4.11
CA GLU A 171 -18.23 7.29 4.99
C GLU A 171 -18.97 8.56 4.55
N GLU A 172 -19.05 8.84 3.25
CA GLU A 172 -19.80 9.97 2.69
C GLU A 172 -21.30 9.94 3.08
N VAL A 173 -21.98 8.80 2.93
CA VAL A 173 -23.41 8.68 3.29
C VAL A 173 -23.60 8.84 4.79
N LEU A 174 -22.74 8.20 5.60
CA LEU A 174 -22.82 8.30 7.05
C LEU A 174 -22.54 9.72 7.55
N GLN A 175 -21.63 10.47 6.90
CA GLN A 175 -21.37 11.88 7.24
C GLN A 175 -22.61 12.74 7.01
N THR A 176 -23.28 12.60 5.87
CA THR A 176 -24.51 13.35 5.60
C THR A 176 -25.61 13.01 6.60
N LEU A 177 -25.80 11.72 6.92
CA LEU A 177 -26.79 11.29 7.91
C LEU A 177 -26.43 11.77 9.32
N SER A 178 -25.15 11.85 9.67
CA SER A 178 -24.71 12.30 11.00
C SER A 178 -25.11 13.74 11.34
N LEU A 179 -25.36 14.59 10.34
CA LEU A 179 -25.86 15.95 10.54
C LEU A 179 -27.26 16.00 11.16
N LEU A 180 -28.07 14.97 10.94
CA LEU A 180 -29.46 14.88 11.40
C LEU A 180 -29.63 13.86 12.52
N TYR A 181 -28.75 12.86 12.60
CA TYR A 181 -28.91 11.70 13.48
C TYR A 181 -27.64 11.50 14.34
N PRO A 182 -27.63 11.96 15.61
CA PRO A 182 -26.45 11.92 16.48
C PRO A 182 -25.79 10.54 16.62
N PHE A 183 -26.57 9.45 16.66
CA PHE A 183 -26.03 8.09 16.76
C PHE A 183 -25.20 7.66 15.55
N VAL A 184 -25.47 8.25 14.38
CA VAL A 184 -24.67 7.99 13.18
C VAL A 184 -23.27 8.59 13.32
N THR A 185 -23.12 9.70 14.04
CA THR A 185 -21.80 10.25 14.44
C THR A 185 -21.02 9.24 15.25
N LYS A 186 -21.66 8.58 16.21
CA LYS A 186 -21.03 7.53 17.03
C LYS A 186 -20.62 6.32 16.18
N ILE A 187 -21.43 5.93 15.20
CA ILE A 187 -21.07 4.85 14.25
C ILE A 187 -19.83 5.21 13.43
N LEU A 188 -19.73 6.45 12.94
CA LEU A 188 -18.54 6.95 12.25
C LEU A 188 -17.30 6.88 13.16
N GLU A 189 -17.42 7.34 14.40
CA GLU A 189 -16.33 7.29 15.37
C GLU A 189 -15.90 5.85 15.68
N TYR A 190 -16.86 4.95 15.92
CA TYR A 190 -16.60 3.53 16.12
C TYR A 190 -15.83 2.92 14.94
N ARG A 191 -16.25 3.18 13.70
CA ARG A 191 -15.59 2.64 12.50
C ARG A 191 -14.19 3.22 12.31
N ARG A 192 -13.99 4.50 12.62
CA ARG A 192 -12.65 5.13 12.60
C ARG A 192 -11.72 4.47 13.61
N LEU A 193 -12.18 4.28 14.85
CA LEU A 193 -11.42 3.57 15.89
C LEU A 193 -11.15 2.11 15.52
N PHE A 194 -12.13 1.43 14.94
CA PHE A 194 -11.95 0.06 14.45
C PHE A 194 -10.89 -0.03 13.35
N LYS A 195 -10.90 0.88 12.37
CA LYS A 195 -9.87 0.93 11.31
C LYS A 195 -8.50 1.26 11.89
N LEU A 196 -8.43 2.23 12.81
CA LEU A 196 -7.20 2.59 13.52
C LEU A 196 -6.59 1.37 14.24
N GLU A 197 -7.42 0.62 14.97
CA GLU A 197 -7.00 -0.62 15.63
C GLU A 197 -6.57 -1.71 14.65
N SER A 198 -7.44 -2.07 13.72
CA SER A 198 -7.29 -3.29 12.89
C SER A 198 -6.27 -3.15 11.77
N THR A 199 -6.20 -1.98 11.13
CA THR A 199 -5.30 -1.74 10.00
C THR A 199 -3.92 -1.26 10.45
N TYR A 200 -3.87 -0.39 11.46
CA TYR A 200 -2.63 0.32 11.79
C TYR A 200 -1.98 -0.16 13.09
N ILE A 201 -2.74 -0.41 14.15
CA ILE A 201 -2.11 -0.67 15.45
C ILE A 201 -1.83 -2.15 15.65
N ARG A 202 -2.82 -3.02 15.42
CA ARG A 202 -2.68 -4.46 15.68
C ARG A 202 -1.57 -5.12 14.87
N PRO A 203 -1.36 -4.81 13.57
CA PRO A 203 -0.32 -5.47 12.79
C PRO A 203 1.10 -4.99 13.11
N PHE A 204 1.26 -3.76 13.61
CA PHE A 204 2.59 -3.14 13.73
C PHE A 204 3.58 -3.93 14.59
N PRO A 205 3.21 -4.50 15.75
CA PRO A 205 4.10 -5.36 16.52
C PRO A 205 4.62 -6.58 15.74
N GLU A 206 3.80 -7.14 14.84
CA GLU A 206 4.16 -8.30 14.02
C GLU A 206 5.10 -7.93 12.87
N LEU A 207 5.10 -6.66 12.46
CA LEU A 207 5.96 -6.13 11.39
C LEU A 207 7.37 -5.71 11.88
N ILE A 208 7.63 -5.76 13.19
CA ILE A 208 8.93 -5.39 13.74
C ILE A 208 9.94 -6.48 13.40
N ASN A 209 10.97 -6.12 12.64
CA ASN A 209 12.08 -7.03 12.33
C ASN A 209 12.85 -7.35 13.63
N PRO A 210 13.01 -8.64 14.01
CA PRO A 210 13.63 -9.03 15.28
C PRO A 210 15.13 -8.72 15.35
N ALA A 211 15.83 -8.63 14.21
CA ALA A 211 17.25 -8.32 14.17
C ALA A 211 17.53 -6.82 14.37
N THR A 212 16.64 -5.95 13.88
CA THR A 212 16.85 -4.48 13.94
C THR A 212 16.00 -3.80 15.00
N GLY A 213 14.91 -4.43 15.46
CA GLY A 213 13.90 -3.81 16.31
C GLY A 213 13.12 -2.68 15.63
N ARG A 214 13.04 -2.70 14.29
CA ARG A 214 12.43 -1.64 13.46
C ARG A 214 11.51 -2.25 12.40
N ILE A 215 10.56 -1.45 11.91
CA ILE A 215 9.72 -1.79 10.77
C ILE A 215 10.43 -1.32 9.50
N HIS A 216 10.53 -2.18 8.50
CA HIS A 216 11.13 -1.88 7.19
C HIS A 216 10.04 -1.98 6.13
N THR A 217 9.58 -0.83 5.63
CA THR A 217 8.62 -0.77 4.51
C THR A 217 9.33 -1.05 3.20
N SER A 218 8.58 -1.47 2.18
CA SER A 218 8.99 -1.40 0.78
C SER A 218 8.24 -0.24 0.14
N PHE A 219 8.95 0.66 -0.55
CA PHE A 219 8.37 1.71 -1.37
C PHE A 219 8.13 1.24 -2.81
#